data_AF-A0AAV0TRB0-F1
#
_entry.id   AF-A0AAV0TRB0-F1
#
_cell.length_a   1.000
_cell.length_b   1.000
_cell.length_c   1.000
_cell.angle_alpha   90.00
_cell.angle_beta   90.00
_cell.angle_gamma   90.00
#
_symmetry.space_group_name_H-M   'P 1'
#
loop_
_entity.id
_entity.type
_entity.pdbx_description
1 polymer ?
#
loop_
_entity_poly.entity_id
_entity_poly.type
_entity_poly.pdbx_seq_one_letter_code
_entity_poly.pdbx_strand_id
1 'polypeptide(L)'
;MDANGVKDEQPTTQLSEEGHGDMTDADGVETGVVTLDKVSLLQESVDKMALSMFNALRLLPATTGDDTKTQIVTLANDVLKMVQETDALIDDLPGLDKTEVEQMETMRRLQIQSEEEAQTLRQVAEEAERWMDRARDSLRVISETRLRR
;
A
#
# COMPACT_ATOMS: atom_id res chain seq x y z
N MET A 1 39.26 21.69 -63.46
CA MET A 1 39.48 23.14 -63.39
C MET A 1 38.27 23.66 -62.62
N ASP A 2 38.34 24.06 -61.35
CA ASP A 2 39.47 24.58 -60.57
C ASP A 2 39.28 24.41 -59.04
N ALA A 3 40.43 24.32 -58.36
CA ALA A 3 40.83 24.81 -57.03
C ALA A 3 39.86 24.69 -55.83
N ASN A 4 40.13 23.88 -54.79
CA ASN A 4 41.13 24.04 -53.72
C ASN A 4 40.92 25.28 -52.83
N GLY A 5 40.74 25.08 -51.51
CA GLY A 5 40.64 26.16 -50.53
C GLY A 5 40.33 25.68 -49.11
N VAL A 6 41.33 25.14 -48.43
CA VAL A 6 41.36 24.88 -46.98
C VAL A 6 41.41 26.19 -46.19
N LYS A 7 40.58 26.33 -45.14
CA LYS A 7 40.76 27.17 -43.92
C LYS A 7 39.92 26.53 -42.80
N ASP A 8 40.52 25.76 -41.90
CA ASP A 8 41.12 26.15 -40.60
C ASP A 8 40.14 26.72 -39.55
N GLU A 9 40.01 25.92 -38.48
CA GLU A 9 39.84 26.24 -37.05
C GLU A 9 38.54 26.89 -36.52
N GLN A 10 37.70 26.11 -35.81
CA GLN A 10 37.66 26.01 -34.33
C GLN A 10 36.46 25.15 -33.83
N PRO A 11 36.55 24.52 -32.63
CA PRO A 11 35.64 23.48 -32.19
C PRO A 11 34.43 24.05 -31.43
N THR A 12 33.22 23.72 -31.87
CA THR A 12 32.01 23.87 -31.05
C THR A 12 31.86 22.66 -30.15
N THR A 13 32.25 22.84 -28.89
CA THR A 13 31.93 21.94 -27.78
C THR A 13 30.40 21.89 -27.61
N GLN A 14 29.75 20.91 -28.23
CA GLN A 14 28.38 20.54 -27.87
C GLN A 14 28.46 19.52 -26.74
N LEU A 15 28.23 19.99 -25.52
CA LEU A 15 27.92 19.17 -24.37
C LEU A 15 26.62 18.42 -24.67
N SER A 16 26.75 17.13 -24.98
CA SER A 16 25.65 16.18 -24.89
C SER A 16 25.51 15.79 -23.42
N GLU A 17 24.57 16.40 -22.70
CA GLU A 17 24.11 15.87 -21.44
C GLU A 17 22.88 15.01 -21.70
N GLU A 18 23.08 13.74 -21.35
CA GLU A 18 22.19 12.61 -21.51
C GLU A 18 21.04 12.67 -20.51
N GLY A 19 19.88 12.17 -20.92
CA GLY A 19 18.91 11.51 -20.04
C GLY A 19 18.25 12.37 -18.97
N HIS A 20 17.24 13.16 -19.35
CA HIS A 20 16.18 13.53 -18.42
C HIS A 20 15.38 12.25 -18.10
N GLY A 21 15.81 11.55 -17.04
CA GLY A 21 15.08 10.43 -16.48
C GLY A 21 13.74 10.93 -15.95
N ASP A 22 12.69 10.62 -16.70
CA ASP A 22 11.30 10.72 -16.29
C ASP A 22 11.13 9.85 -15.03
N MET A 23 11.11 10.49 -13.85
CA MET A 23 10.87 9.82 -12.59
C MET A 23 9.35 9.83 -12.35
N THR A 24 8.64 9.07 -13.17
CA THR A 24 7.18 8.88 -13.12
C THR A 24 6.79 7.48 -12.68
N ASP A 25 7.52 6.91 -11.71
CA ASP A 25 7.07 5.71 -11.00
C ASP A 25 6.85 6.04 -9.51
N ALA A 26 5.94 6.98 -9.27
CA ALA A 26 5.20 7.01 -8.01
C ALA A 26 3.99 6.08 -8.16
N ASP A 27 4.27 4.80 -8.38
CA ASP A 27 3.25 3.76 -8.26
C ASP A 27 2.81 3.71 -6.80
N GLY A 28 1.49 3.67 -6.62
CA GLY A 28 0.83 3.97 -5.36
C GLY A 28 1.32 3.10 -4.21
N VAL A 29 2.14 3.67 -3.32
CA VAL A 29 2.24 3.15 -1.97
C VAL A 29 0.95 3.56 -1.28
N GLU A 30 -0.08 2.72 -1.46
CA GLU A 30 -1.30 2.75 -0.68
C GLU A 30 -0.91 2.45 0.77
N THR A 31 -0.54 3.50 1.49
CA THR A 31 -0.12 3.45 2.88
C THR A 31 -1.30 2.97 3.73
N GLY A 32 -1.33 1.66 3.96
CA GLY A 32 -1.73 1.06 5.23
C GLY A 32 -3.09 1.46 5.75
N VAL A 33 -4.16 1.14 5.02
CA VAL A 33 -5.39 0.76 5.71
C VAL A 33 -5.21 -0.69 6.14
N VAL A 34 -4.93 -0.91 7.42
CA VAL A 34 -5.01 -2.23 8.05
C VAL A 34 -6.48 -2.62 8.12
N THR A 35 -7.08 -3.00 7.00
CA THR A 35 -8.35 -3.76 6.92
C THR A 35 -8.02 -5.24 6.74
N LEU A 36 -6.98 -5.71 7.42
CA LEU A 36 -6.38 -7.02 7.21
C LEU A 36 -7.08 -8.09 8.05
N ASP A 37 -8.39 -8.21 7.81
CA ASP A 37 -9.14 -9.39 8.23
C ASP A 37 -10.17 -9.86 7.19
N LYS A 38 -9.85 -9.65 5.90
CA LYS A 38 -10.69 -10.11 4.78
C LYS A 38 -10.83 -11.63 4.74
N VAL A 39 -9.77 -12.35 5.11
CA VAL A 39 -9.79 -13.81 5.19
C VAL A 39 -10.72 -14.29 6.29
N SER A 40 -10.75 -13.66 7.48
CA SER A 40 -11.73 -14.05 8.51
C SER A 40 -13.15 -13.63 8.16
N LEU A 41 -13.34 -12.50 7.46
CA LEU A 41 -14.65 -12.14 6.90
C LEU A 41 -15.14 -13.17 5.87
N LEU A 42 -14.23 -13.70 5.04
CA LEU A 42 -14.54 -14.79 4.12
C LEU A 42 -14.91 -16.07 4.88
N GLN A 43 -14.17 -16.41 5.94
CA GLN A 43 -14.48 -17.56 6.80
C GLN A 43 -15.87 -17.42 7.44
N GLU A 44 -16.20 -16.26 8.00
CA GLU A 44 -17.53 -15.99 8.57
C GLU A 44 -18.64 -16.09 7.52
N SER A 45 -18.39 -15.59 6.30
CA SER A 45 -19.32 -15.68 5.17
C SER A 45 -19.61 -17.14 4.79
N VAL A 46 -18.56 -17.97 4.67
CA VAL A 46 -18.69 -19.40 4.37
C VAL A 46 -19.41 -20.15 5.49
N ASP A 47 -19.08 -19.87 6.75
CA ASP A 47 -19.72 -20.50 7.91
C ASP A 47 -21.22 -20.15 7.98
N LYS A 48 -21.56 -18.88 7.77
CA LYS A 48 -22.96 -18.41 7.72
C LYS A 48 -23.74 -19.06 6.59
N MET A 49 -23.12 -19.21 5.42
CA MET A 49 -23.72 -19.90 4.27
C MET A 49 -23.99 -21.37 4.59
N ALA A 50 -23.01 -22.09 5.16
CA ALA A 50 -23.17 -23.48 5.56
C ALA A 50 -24.30 -23.64 6.61
N LEU A 51 -24.38 -22.75 7.59
CA LEU A 51 -25.43 -22.76 8.61
C LEU A 51 -26.81 -22.51 8.01
N SER A 52 -26.91 -21.57 7.06
CA SER A 52 -28.15 -21.26 6.35
C SER A 52 -28.63 -22.43 5.49
N MET A 53 -27.73 -23.07 4.74
CA MET A 53 -28.03 -24.28 3.97
C MET A 53 -28.46 -25.45 4.87
N PHE A 54 -27.80 -25.64 6.02
CA PHE A 54 -28.20 -26.66 6.99
C PHE A 54 -29.60 -26.39 7.55
N ASN A 55 -29.89 -25.15 7.92
CA ASN A 55 -31.22 -24.75 8.37
C ASN A 55 -32.27 -24.93 7.27
N ALA A 56 -31.91 -24.69 6.00
CA ALA A 56 -32.75 -24.95 4.83
C ALA A 56 -33.17 -26.41 4.74
N LEU A 57 -32.18 -27.31 4.76
CA LEU A 57 -32.39 -28.75 4.71
C LEU A 57 -33.12 -29.27 5.94
N ARG A 58 -33.03 -28.59 7.09
CA ARG A 58 -33.78 -28.93 8.31
C ARG A 58 -35.24 -28.46 8.29
N LEU A 59 -35.54 -27.36 7.61
CA LEU A 59 -36.90 -26.79 7.51
C LEU A 59 -37.74 -27.51 6.45
N LEU A 60 -37.11 -27.98 5.37
CA LEU A 60 -37.73 -28.73 4.26
C LEU A 60 -38.59 -29.95 4.68
N PRO A 61 -38.20 -30.80 5.65
CA PRO A 61 -38.98 -31.97 6.07
C PRO A 61 -40.09 -31.66 7.08
N ALA A 62 -40.09 -30.47 7.69
CA ALA A 62 -40.95 -30.14 8.83
C ALA A 62 -42.25 -29.43 8.46
N THR A 63 -42.36 -28.91 7.24
CA THR A 63 -43.52 -28.14 6.77
C THR A 63 -44.03 -28.79 5.48
N THR A 64 -45.31 -29.21 5.47
CA THR A 64 -46.01 -29.71 4.28
C THR A 64 -47.19 -28.79 4.02
N GLY A 65 -47.01 -27.78 3.15
CA GLY A 65 -48.01 -26.76 2.82
C GLY A 65 -47.49 -25.74 1.81
N ASP A 66 -48.32 -24.88 1.23
CA ASP A 66 -47.90 -23.89 0.20
C ASP A 66 -46.89 -22.85 0.75
N ASP A 67 -46.90 -22.60 2.06
CA ASP A 67 -45.91 -21.77 2.78
C ASP A 67 -44.48 -22.32 2.69
N THR A 68 -44.32 -23.61 2.37
CA THR A 68 -43.01 -24.23 2.16
C THR A 68 -42.32 -23.68 0.92
N LYS A 69 -43.07 -23.46 -0.16
CA LYS A 69 -42.50 -23.04 -1.44
C LYS A 69 -41.96 -21.62 -1.34
N THR A 70 -42.68 -20.73 -0.68
CA THR A 70 -42.26 -19.34 -0.48
C THR A 70 -41.04 -19.27 0.44
N GLN A 71 -40.99 -20.08 1.50
CA GLN A 71 -39.82 -20.20 2.38
C GLN A 71 -38.60 -20.78 1.66
N ILE A 72 -38.77 -21.83 0.85
CA ILE A 72 -37.70 -22.43 0.04
C ILE A 72 -37.15 -21.42 -0.98
N VAL A 73 -38.02 -20.68 -1.67
CA VAL A 73 -37.60 -19.67 -2.65
C VAL A 73 -36.88 -18.51 -1.98
N THR A 74 -37.38 -18.03 -0.83
CA THR A 74 -36.73 -16.95 -0.07
C THR A 74 -35.33 -17.38 0.36
N LEU A 75 -35.21 -18.60 0.87
CA LEU A 75 -33.93 -19.15 1.33
C LEU A 75 -32.95 -19.46 0.19
N ALA A 76 -33.45 -19.91 -0.96
CA ALA A 76 -32.62 -20.06 -2.16
C ALA A 76 -32.08 -18.70 -2.64
N ASN A 77 -32.88 -17.63 -2.57
CA ASN A 77 -32.42 -16.28 -2.87
C ASN A 77 -31.39 -15.78 -1.84
N ASP A 78 -31.58 -16.08 -0.56
CA ASP A 78 -30.62 -15.73 0.49
C ASP A 78 -29.28 -16.45 0.30
N VAL A 79 -29.30 -17.74 -0.05
CA VAL A 79 -28.09 -18.51 -0.39
C VAL A 79 -27.41 -17.93 -1.63
N LEU A 80 -28.16 -17.60 -2.67
CA LEU A 80 -27.61 -17.02 -3.90
C LEU A 80 -26.97 -15.66 -3.64
N LYS A 81 -27.60 -14.83 -2.80
CA LYS A 81 -27.03 -13.55 -2.38
C LYS A 81 -25.74 -13.75 -1.57
N MET A 82 -25.71 -14.70 -0.65
CA MET A 82 -24.49 -14.99 0.12
C MET A 82 -23.35 -15.47 -0.77
N VAL A 83 -23.61 -16.30 -1.79
CA VAL A 83 -22.59 -16.71 -2.76
C VAL A 83 -22.02 -15.51 -3.50
N GLN A 84 -22.87 -14.58 -3.95
CA GLN A 84 -22.41 -13.34 -4.60
C GLN A 84 -21.57 -12.46 -3.66
N GLU A 85 -21.95 -12.37 -2.39
CA GLU A 85 -21.18 -11.66 -1.37
C GLU A 85 -19.83 -12.34 -1.11
N THR A 86 -19.77 -13.68 -1.08
CA THR A 86 -18.53 -14.46 -0.97
C THR A 86 -17.63 -14.26 -2.19
N ASP A 87 -18.18 -14.28 -3.41
CA ASP A 87 -17.42 -14.07 -4.66
C ASP A 87 -16.80 -12.66 -4.69
N ALA A 88 -17.58 -11.63 -4.32
CA ALA A 88 -17.05 -10.27 -4.19
C ALA A 88 -15.93 -10.17 -3.13
N LEU A 89 -16.05 -10.88 -2.00
CA LEU A 89 -14.99 -10.94 -0.99
C LEU A 89 -13.73 -11.66 -1.50
N ILE A 90 -13.87 -12.64 -2.39
CA ILE A 90 -12.75 -13.33 -3.02
C ILE A 90 -12.04 -12.37 -3.98
N ASP A 91 -12.79 -11.66 -4.82
CA ASP A 91 -12.22 -10.69 -5.77
C ASP A 91 -11.50 -9.54 -5.04
N ASP A 92 -11.96 -9.17 -3.85
CA ASP A 92 -11.37 -8.15 -2.99
C ASP A 92 -10.16 -8.64 -2.14
N LEU A 93 -9.69 -9.88 -2.31
CA LEU A 93 -8.55 -10.40 -1.55
C LEU A 93 -7.24 -9.69 -1.95
N PRO A 94 -6.53 -9.07 -0.99
CA PRO A 94 -5.29 -8.36 -1.30
C PRO A 94 -4.22 -9.35 -1.73
N GLY A 95 -3.59 -9.08 -2.87
CA GLY A 95 -2.52 -9.92 -3.42
C GLY A 95 -2.99 -11.22 -4.04
N LEU A 96 -4.29 -11.36 -4.37
CA LEU A 96 -4.83 -12.48 -5.16
C LEU A 96 -4.14 -12.61 -6.52
N ASP A 97 -3.75 -11.50 -7.10
CA ASP A 97 -3.05 -11.34 -8.37
C ASP A 97 -1.54 -11.64 -8.29
N LYS A 98 -0.98 -11.67 -7.09
CA LYS A 98 0.47 -11.78 -6.86
C LYS A 98 0.87 -13.20 -6.49
N THR A 99 2.01 -13.63 -7.01
CA THR A 99 2.64 -14.88 -6.61
C THR A 99 3.34 -14.73 -5.25
N GLU A 100 3.54 -15.85 -4.55
CA GLU A 100 4.30 -15.88 -3.28
C GLU A 100 5.70 -15.26 -3.42
N VAL A 101 6.36 -15.49 -4.57
CA VAL A 101 7.70 -14.98 -4.84
C VAL A 101 7.69 -13.45 -4.92
N GLU A 102 6.74 -12.87 -5.64
CA GLU A 102 6.57 -11.41 -5.74
C GLU A 102 6.20 -10.80 -4.38
N GLN A 103 5.34 -11.47 -3.61
CA GLN A 103 5.02 -11.04 -2.24
C GLN A 103 6.25 -11.07 -1.33
N MET A 104 7.09 -12.10 -1.42
CA MET A 104 8.34 -12.16 -0.64
C MET A 104 9.36 -11.10 -1.08
N GLU A 105 9.47 -10.84 -2.38
CA GLU A 105 10.38 -9.81 -2.91
C GLU A 105 9.92 -8.42 -2.49
N THR A 106 8.62 -8.13 -2.59
CA THR A 106 8.05 -6.86 -2.09
C THR A 106 8.27 -6.70 -0.59
N MET A 107 8.12 -7.76 0.21
CA MET A 107 8.44 -7.72 1.64
C MET A 107 9.92 -7.41 1.91
N ARG A 108 10.84 -8.05 1.18
CA ARG A 108 12.28 -7.77 1.32
C ARG A 108 12.60 -6.32 0.95
N ARG A 109 12.03 -5.81 -0.14
CA ARG A 109 12.20 -4.43 -0.58
C ARG A 109 11.69 -3.45 0.48
N LEU A 110 10.50 -3.68 1.02
CA LEU A 110 9.92 -2.84 2.08
C LEU A 110 10.76 -2.87 3.36
N GLN A 111 11.34 -4.03 3.73
CA GLN A 111 12.25 -4.12 4.87
C GLN A 111 13.50 -3.26 4.69
N ILE A 112 14.12 -3.33 3.50
CA ILE A 112 15.30 -2.52 3.19
C ILE A 112 14.95 -1.03 3.23
N GLN A 113 13.86 -0.62 2.58
CA GLN A 113 13.40 0.77 2.58
C GLN A 113 13.10 1.26 4.00
N SER A 114 12.43 0.44 4.81
CA SER A 114 12.13 0.79 6.21
C SER A 114 13.41 0.95 7.04
N GLU A 115 14.43 0.12 6.81
CA GLU A 115 15.71 0.24 7.50
C GLU A 115 16.48 1.50 7.08
N GLU A 116 16.53 1.80 5.78
CA GLU A 116 17.16 3.01 5.23
C GLU A 116 16.48 4.28 5.74
N GLU A 117 15.15 4.31 5.74
CA GLU A 117 14.35 5.41 6.29
C GLU A 117 14.59 5.55 7.80
N ALA A 118 14.63 4.44 8.55
CA ALA A 118 14.91 4.47 9.98
C ALA A 118 16.33 5.02 10.28
N GLN A 119 17.33 4.67 9.48
CA GLN A 119 18.67 5.23 9.60
C GLN A 119 18.68 6.72 9.27
N THR A 120 17.98 7.13 8.22
CA THR A 120 17.85 8.54 7.84
C THR A 120 17.18 9.35 8.96
N LEU A 121 16.09 8.85 9.54
CA LEU A 121 15.41 9.47 10.67
C LEU A 121 16.33 9.62 11.90
N ARG A 122 17.19 8.63 12.17
CA ARG A 122 18.18 8.73 13.25
C ARG A 122 19.19 9.84 13.00
N GLN A 123 19.74 9.94 11.79
CA GLN A 123 20.69 11.00 11.44
C GLN A 123 20.07 12.39 11.58
N VAL A 124 18.83 12.56 11.09
CA VAL A 124 18.08 13.81 11.23
C VAL A 124 17.80 14.14 12.69
N ALA A 125 17.47 13.15 13.52
CA ALA A 125 17.26 13.35 14.95
C ALA A 125 18.56 13.80 15.66
N GLU A 126 19.69 13.16 15.36
CA GLU A 126 21.01 13.56 15.89
C GLU A 126 21.43 14.97 15.44
N GLU A 127 21.13 15.35 14.20
CA GLU A 127 21.32 16.72 13.73
C GLU A 127 20.45 17.69 14.49
N ALA A 128 19.16 17.40 14.61
CA ALA A 128 18.21 18.25 15.34
C ALA A 128 18.65 18.45 16.80
N GLU A 129 19.13 17.40 17.48
CA GLU A 129 19.66 17.49 18.84
C GLU A 129 20.87 18.43 18.91
N ARG A 130 21.83 18.30 17.97
CA ARG A 130 22.97 19.21 17.88
C ARG A 130 22.55 20.66 17.65
N TRP A 131 21.53 20.91 16.82
CA TRP A 131 20.99 22.25 16.60
C TRP A 131 20.29 22.80 17.85
N MET A 132 19.54 21.97 18.58
CA MET A 132 18.89 22.35 19.83
C MET A 132 19.90 22.70 20.92
N ASP A 133 20.98 21.94 21.07
CA ASP A 133 22.03 22.24 22.04
C ASP A 133 22.72 23.57 21.74
N ARG A 134 23.05 23.84 20.46
CA ARG A 134 23.61 25.15 20.06
C ARG A 134 22.64 26.30 20.33
N ALA A 135 21.35 26.09 20.07
CA ALA A 135 20.32 27.10 20.37
C ALA A 135 20.23 27.35 21.88
N ARG A 136 20.28 26.29 22.71
CA ARG A 136 20.28 26.38 24.17
C ARG A 136 21.50 27.14 24.69
N ASP A 137 22.69 26.83 24.18
CA ASP A 137 23.93 27.53 24.56
C ASP A 137 23.89 29.01 24.16
N SER A 138 23.37 29.31 22.97
CA SER A 138 23.20 30.70 22.51
C SER A 138 22.24 31.47 23.42
N LEU A 139 21.11 30.88 23.79
CA LEU A 139 20.15 31.46 24.75
C LEU A 139 20.78 31.66 26.13
N ARG A 140 21.59 30.69 26.59
CA ARG A 140 22.32 30.79 27.86
C ARG A 140 23.27 31.98 27.86
N VAL A 141 24.10 32.14 26.83
CA VAL A 141 25.02 33.29 26.71
C VAL A 141 24.25 34.62 26.70
N ILE A 142 23.12 34.70 25.97
CA ILE A 142 22.27 35.90 25.98
C ILE A 142 21.72 36.18 27.39
N SER A 143 21.26 35.15 28.11
CA SER A 143 20.73 35.31 29.46
C SER A 143 21.80 35.80 30.45
N GLU A 144 23.00 35.22 30.41
CA GLU A 144 24.12 35.57 31.29
C GLU A 144 24.66 36.98 30.98
N THR A 145 24.69 37.39 29.72
CA THR A 145 25.12 38.74 29.31
C THR A 145 24.09 39.82 29.66
N ARG A 146 22.79 39.49 29.68
CA ARG A 146 21.74 40.42 30.13
C ARG A 146 21.63 40.53 31.64
N LEU A 147 21.96 39.48 32.41
CA LEU A 147 21.94 39.53 33.88
C LEU A 147 23.15 40.27 34.49
N ARG A 148 24.24 40.45 33.73
CA ARG A 148 25.46 41.14 34.19
C ARG A 148 25.49 42.65 33.90
N ARG A 149 24.47 43.21 33.24
CA ARG A 149 24.25 44.66 33.14
C ARG A 149 23.16 45.06 34.12
#